data_AF-A0A7Y9N511-F1
#
_entry.id   AF-A0A7Y9N511-F1
#
_cell.length_a   1.000
_cell.length_b   1.000
_cell.length_c   1.000
_cell.angle_alpha   90.00
_cell.angle_beta   90.00
_cell.angle_gamma   90.00
#
_symmetry.space_group_name_H-M   'P 1'
#
loop_
_entity.id
_entity.type
_entity.pdbx_description
1 polymer ?
#
loop_
_entity_poly.entity_id
_entity_poly.type
_entity_poly.pdbx_seq_one_letter_code
_entity_poly.pdbx_strand_id
1 'polypeptide(L)' 'MLSMLRSDWFLTMLAGFAIGATYIVLNQPALPIPA' A
#
# COMPACT_ATOMS: atom_id res chain seq x y z
N MET A 1 10.84 15.68 -10.24
CA MET A 1 10.42 14.54 -9.40
C MET A 1 11.21 14.38 -8.10
N LEU A 2 12.51 14.68 -8.02
CA LEU A 2 13.28 14.62 -6.76
C LEU A 2 12.66 15.44 -5.61
N SER A 3 12.00 16.56 -5.93
CA SER A 3 11.25 17.37 -4.95
C SER A 3 10.04 16.65 -4.33
N MET A 4 9.39 15.73 -5.06
CA MET A 4 8.29 14.91 -4.52
C MET A 4 8.80 13.87 -3.53
N LEU A 5 9.95 13.25 -3.83
CA LEU A 5 10.63 12.31 -2.92
C LEU A 5 11.26 12.98 -1.68
N ARG A 6 11.28 14.32 -1.63
CA ARG A 6 11.65 15.11 -0.44
C ARG A 6 10.45 15.73 0.26
N SER A 7 9.24 15.50 -0.24
CA SER A 7 8.03 16.02 0.37
C SER A 7 7.60 15.09 1.49
N ASP A 8 7.70 15.57 2.73
CA ASP A 8 7.30 14.81 3.92
C ASP A 8 5.82 14.39 3.88
N TRP A 9 4.97 15.26 3.31
CA TRP A 9 3.55 14.97 3.12
C TRP A 9 3.32 13.83 2.12
N PHE A 10 3.97 13.88 0.96
CA PHE A 10 3.85 12.83 -0.06
C PHE A 10 4.38 11.48 0.46
N LEU A 11 5.55 11.48 1.10
CA LEU A 11 6.16 10.26 1.64
C LEU A 11 5.29 9.63 2.73
N THR A 12 4.68 10.44 3.59
CA THR A 12 3.76 9.96 4.63
C THR A 12 2.50 9.33 4.03
N MET A 13 1.90 10.00 3.04
CA MET A 13 0.74 9.46 2.33
C MET A 13 1.07 8.17 1.58
N LEU A 14 2.22 8.11 0.91
CA LEU A 14 2.71 6.92 0.21
C LEU A 14 2.98 5.76 1.19
N ALA A 15 3.59 6.03 2.33
CA ALA A 15 3.83 5.02 3.36
C ALA A 15 2.53 4.44 3.90
N GLY A 16 1.54 5.28 4.22
CA GLY A 16 0.21 4.84 4.65
C GLY A 16 -0.48 3.95 3.61
N PHE A 17 -0.40 4.33 2.34
CA PHE A 17 -0.93 3.52 1.24
C PHE A 17 -0.22 2.18 1.11
N ALA A 18 1.12 2.15 1.14
CA ALA A 18 1.90 0.93 1.03
C ALA A 18 1.62 -0.05 2.17
N ILE A 19 1.51 0.45 3.41
CA ILE A 19 1.17 -0.37 4.58
C ILE A 19 -0.24 -0.95 4.43
N GLY A 20 -1.23 -0.13 4.07
CA GLY A 20 -2.62 -0.58 3.88
C GLY A 20 -2.76 -1.63 2.78
N ALA A 21 -2.12 -1.41 1.63
CA ALA A 21 -2.11 -2.36 0.53
C ALA A 21 -1.47 -3.71 0.96
N THR A 22 -0.33 -3.65 1.65
CA THR A 22 0.34 -4.85 2.16
C THR A 22 -0.54 -5.60 3.14
N TYR A 23 -1.20 -4.90 4.06
CA TYR A 23 -2.11 -5.50 5.03
C TYR A 23 -3.27 -6.24 4.36
N ILE A 24 -3.89 -5.63 3.34
CA ILE A 24 -5.00 -6.24 2.60
C ILE A 24 -4.53 -7.48 1.83
N VAL A 25 -3.38 -7.38 1.14
CA VAL A 25 -2.84 -8.51 0.36
C VAL A 25 -2.51 -9.70 1.27
N LEU A 26 -1.95 -9.45 2.45
CA LEU A 26 -1.58 -10.51 3.39
C LEU A 26 -2.78 -11.09 4.15
N ASN A 27 -3.85 -10.31 4.34
CA ASN A 27 -5.05 -10.74 5.06
C ASN A 27 -6.26 -10.96 4.14
N GLN A 28 -6.02 -11.19 2.85
CA GLN A 28 -7.12 -11.53 1.95
C GLN A 28 -7.69 -12.89 2.38
N PRO A 29 -8.99 -12.99 2.70
CA PRO A 29 -9.61 -14.28 2.92
C PRO A 29 -9.45 -15.09 1.63
N ALA A 30 -9.02 -16.35 1.74
CA ALA A 30 -8.86 -17.21 0.59
C ALA A 30 -10.18 -17.29 -0.17
N LEU A 31 -10.25 -16.63 -1.33
CA LEU A 31 -11.40 -16.74 -2.21
C LEU A 31 -11.45 -18.19 -2.69
N PRO A 32 -12.63 -18.85 -2.64
CA PRO A 32 -12.77 -20.18 -3.23
C PRO A 32 -12.38 -20.08 -4.71
N ILE A 33 -11.27 -20.71 -5.08
CA ILE A 33 -10.88 -20.85 -6.49
C ILE A 33 -11.94 -21.77 -7.11
N PRO A 34 -12.72 -21.33 -8.11
CA PRO A 34 -13.64 -22.21 -8.81
C PRO A 34 -12.83 -23.31 -9.48
N ALA A 35 -13.12 -24.57 -9.13
CA ALA A 35 -12.54 -25.75 -9.76
C ALA A 35 -13.05 -25.92 -11.20
#